data_AF-A0A813NIT7-F1
#
_entry.id   AF-A0A813NIT7-F1
#
_cell.length_a   1.000
_cell.length_b   1.000
_cell.length_c   1.000
_cell.angle_alpha   90.00
_cell.angle_beta   90.00
_cell.angle_gamma   90.00
#
_symmetry.space_group_name_H-M   'P 1'
#
loop_
_entity.id
_entity.type
_entity.pdbx_description
1 polymer ?
#
loop_
_entity_poly.entity_id
_entity_poly.type
_entity_poly.pdbx_seq_one_letter_code
_entity_poly.pdbx_strand_id
1 'polypeptide(L)'
;MILKLISFMSIFLLVFEYKSTSQFSLFNIVPYEEFNCSFFNSTNCSFCGPGTFYDSSSEYCECCDIEKTCLECSLCSKGTFNDKFNQSECQPCPRGEYSNDTGSKLCMKCEKGTFTNKTKSILCDYCPKGSFTDKEGSTNCTNCSHGFYQNIIGQSFCYECKKGSYCNRTGCDQCISCEPGFYANSTASKKCTSCPIGTYQDQRGSITCLGCPAGFESDKIESISCSGCIKGHFKNATSSDLCLECPRGSFTDTLNSTSCTLCPEGEYQSEQGAIECLKCPKGSACSKQGCITCEACDAGFESLNEGSLECIKCQPGFYKETQSYGPCLECETGYYSVLAGAKICSICPEGYYCACSSCAPKPCPQNAICPRGSTDFIKCSSPFYYVKSVEDESCSKSTFFYFVIIGSVIVFMVLLILGVYKMRKKKLIDQTVTRKLLSETKDPLYYGY
;
A
#
# COMPACT_ATOMS: atom_id res chain seq x y z
N MET A 1 -1.61 -79.46 -7.98
CA MET A 1 -0.88 -79.52 -9.25
C MET A 1 0.57 -79.21 -8.95
N ILE A 2 1.38 -80.23 -8.65
CA ILE A 2 2.02 -81.05 -9.69
C ILE A 2 2.92 -80.12 -10.51
N LEU A 3 4.19 -80.05 -10.10
CA LEU A 3 5.25 -80.84 -10.73
C LEU A 3 5.69 -80.12 -12.01
N LYS A 4 6.88 -79.53 -11.98
CA LYS A 4 8.07 -80.12 -12.59
C LYS A 4 9.15 -79.03 -12.64
N LEU A 5 10.23 -79.20 -11.86
CA LEU A 5 11.48 -79.87 -12.28
C LEU A 5 12.37 -78.85 -13.01
N ILE A 6 13.65 -78.61 -12.72
CA ILE A 6 14.73 -79.41 -12.13
C ILE A 6 15.84 -78.43 -11.70
N SER A 7 16.41 -78.66 -10.51
CA SER A 7 17.85 -78.60 -10.18
C SER A 7 17.95 -78.69 -8.64
N PHE A 8 17.54 -79.80 -8.03
CA PHE A 8 18.39 -80.96 -7.70
C PHE A 8 19.70 -80.57 -6.99
N MET A 9 19.71 -80.51 -5.66
CA MET A 9 19.89 -81.68 -4.77
C MET A 9 21.16 -82.46 -5.06
N SER A 10 22.17 -82.19 -4.23
CA SER A 10 23.23 -83.10 -3.80
C SER A 10 24.00 -82.33 -2.72
N ILE A 11 24.17 -82.72 -1.46
CA ILE A 11 24.05 -83.99 -0.77
C ILE A 11 23.93 -83.62 0.71
N PHE A 12 22.83 -84.01 1.35
CA PHE A 12 22.76 -84.22 2.79
C PHE A 12 22.29 -85.67 2.91
N LEU A 13 23.22 -86.59 3.16
CA LEU A 13 23.01 -87.92 3.76
C LEU A 13 24.37 -88.65 3.83
N LEU A 14 24.49 -89.54 4.82
CA LEU A 14 25.66 -90.29 5.31
C LEU A 14 26.40 -89.51 6.42
N VAL A 15 26.14 -89.63 7.73
CA VAL A 15 25.69 -90.76 8.57
C VAL A 15 26.55 -92.02 8.36
N PHE A 16 27.46 -92.19 9.32
CA PHE A 16 28.08 -93.42 9.82
C PHE A 16 29.24 -94.09 9.05
N GLU A 17 30.25 -94.43 9.86
CA GLU A 17 31.32 -95.41 9.69
C GLU A 17 32.51 -95.09 8.75
N TYR A 18 33.60 -94.57 9.33
CA TYR A 18 34.86 -95.31 9.27
C TYR A 18 35.74 -95.09 10.50
N LYS A 19 36.31 -96.20 10.94
CA LYS A 19 37.00 -96.49 12.20
C LYS A 19 38.51 -96.53 11.94
N SER A 20 39.31 -96.06 12.91
CA SER A 20 40.76 -96.29 13.06
C SER A 20 41.62 -95.59 11.99
N THR A 21 42.70 -94.87 12.23
CA THR A 21 43.87 -94.92 13.13
C THR A 21 44.54 -93.54 12.90
N SER A 22 45.07 -92.77 13.85
CA SER A 22 46.25 -93.04 14.68
C SER A 22 46.57 -91.78 15.52
N GLN A 23 46.75 -91.98 16.83
CA GLN A 23 47.71 -91.34 17.76
C GLN A 23 47.91 -89.81 17.87
N PHE A 24 48.22 -89.42 19.12
CA PHE A 24 48.66 -88.12 19.69
C PHE A 24 47.54 -87.16 20.10
N SER A 25 47.39 -86.72 21.35
CA SER A 25 48.08 -87.01 22.62
C SER A 25 47.16 -86.54 23.76
N LEU A 26 46.77 -87.46 24.63
CA LEU A 26 46.34 -87.17 25.99
C LEU A 26 47.58 -86.80 26.83
N PHE A 27 47.36 -85.99 27.87
CA PHE A 27 48.30 -85.56 28.91
C PHE A 27 49.23 -84.39 28.57
N ASN A 28 48.85 -83.20 29.03
CA ASN A 28 49.77 -82.28 29.70
C ASN A 28 49.07 -81.76 30.96
N ILE A 29 48.98 -82.65 31.95
CA ILE A 29 48.99 -82.23 33.35
C ILE A 29 50.43 -81.81 33.58
N VAL A 30 50.69 -80.50 33.53
CA VAL A 30 51.97 -79.95 33.99
C VAL A 30 52.05 -80.28 35.49
N PRO A 31 53.11 -80.97 35.96
CA PRO A 31 53.28 -81.21 37.38
C PRO A 31 53.50 -79.85 38.05
N TYR A 32 52.74 -79.61 39.11
CA TYR A 32 52.99 -78.56 40.09
C TYR A 32 54.42 -78.77 40.60
N GLU A 33 55.37 -77.93 40.20
CA GLU A 33 56.66 -77.87 40.89
C GLU A 33 56.37 -77.28 42.27
N GLU A 34 56.69 -78.03 43.32
CA GLU A 34 56.69 -77.48 44.69
C GLU A 34 57.75 -76.37 44.75
N PHE A 35 57.30 -75.12 44.82
CA PHE A 35 58.19 -73.97 44.93
C PHE A 35 59.04 -74.07 46.21
N ASN A 36 60.36 -73.99 46.05
CA ASN A 36 61.31 -74.20 47.13
C ASN A 36 61.56 -72.90 47.93
N CYS A 37 60.78 -72.69 48.99
CA CYS A 37 60.89 -71.52 49.87
C CYS A 37 62.14 -71.46 50.77
N SER A 38 63.07 -72.42 50.64
CA SER A 38 64.27 -72.49 51.49
C SER A 38 65.34 -71.41 51.23
N PHE A 39 65.26 -70.71 50.08
CA PHE A 39 66.15 -69.59 49.76
C PHE A 39 65.71 -68.24 50.33
N PHE A 40 64.46 -68.14 50.81
CA PHE A 40 63.87 -66.89 51.27
C PHE A 40 63.77 -66.88 52.80
N ASN A 41 64.22 -65.80 53.42
CA ASN A 41 64.14 -65.63 54.86
C ASN A 41 62.72 -65.19 55.25
N SER A 42 61.95 -66.08 55.86
CA SER A 42 60.56 -65.87 56.29
C SER A 42 60.37 -64.75 57.34
N THR A 43 61.44 -64.16 57.86
CA THR A 43 61.39 -63.00 58.77
C THR A 43 61.24 -61.66 58.05
N ASN A 44 61.41 -61.61 56.72
CA ASN A 44 61.24 -60.39 55.91
C ASN A 44 59.83 -60.24 55.33
N CYS A 45 58.93 -61.20 55.57
CA CYS A 45 57.55 -61.12 55.13
C CYS A 45 56.85 -59.94 55.82
N SER A 46 56.17 -59.10 55.03
CA SER A 46 55.46 -57.94 55.54
C SER A 46 54.04 -57.86 54.98
N PHE A 47 53.16 -57.17 55.71
CA PHE A 47 51.81 -56.92 55.26
C PHE A 47 51.81 -55.97 54.07
N CYS A 48 51.07 -56.33 53.01
CA CYS A 48 50.93 -55.47 51.85
C CYS A 48 50.16 -54.22 52.22
N GLY A 49 50.82 -53.07 52.14
CA GLY A 49 50.25 -51.77 52.48
C GLY A 49 49.34 -51.20 51.38
N PRO A 50 48.64 -50.09 51.67
CA PRO A 50 47.82 -49.38 50.69
C PRO A 50 48.59 -49.08 49.40
N GLY A 51 47.95 -49.28 48.26
CA GLY A 51 48.56 -49.18 46.93
C GLY A 51 49.16 -50.50 46.41
N THR A 52 49.26 -51.53 47.23
CA THR A 52 49.76 -52.85 46.83
C THR A 52 48.72 -53.94 47.10
N PHE A 53 48.90 -55.13 46.53
CA PHE A 53 48.08 -56.31 46.81
C PHE A 53 48.92 -57.56 47.02
N TYR A 54 48.36 -58.48 47.81
CA TYR A 54 48.88 -59.81 48.08
C TYR A 54 48.44 -60.76 46.95
N ASP A 55 49.38 -61.28 46.17
CA ASP A 55 49.10 -62.24 45.09
C ASP A 55 49.67 -63.61 45.45
N SER A 56 48.83 -64.52 45.93
CA SER A 56 49.22 -65.90 46.29
C SER A 56 49.74 -66.71 45.12
N SER A 57 49.54 -66.25 43.88
CA SER A 57 50.08 -66.89 42.68
C SER A 57 51.45 -66.35 42.26
N SER A 58 51.96 -65.32 42.95
CA SER A 58 53.31 -64.81 42.73
C SER A 58 54.34 -65.51 43.63
N GLU A 59 55.51 -65.79 43.06
CA GLU A 59 56.65 -66.43 43.74
C GLU A 59 57.09 -65.65 45.01
N TYR A 60 56.78 -64.35 45.08
CA TYR A 60 57.14 -63.45 46.19
C TYR A 60 56.20 -63.54 47.40
N CYS A 61 55.01 -64.09 47.23
CA CYS A 61 53.98 -64.17 48.28
C CYS A 61 53.66 -65.61 48.69
N GLU A 62 53.89 -66.59 47.81
CA GLU A 62 53.68 -68.02 48.08
C GLU A 62 54.52 -68.50 49.28
N CYS A 63 55.76 -68.02 49.40
CA CYS A 63 56.67 -68.36 50.51
C CYS A 63 56.40 -67.63 51.83
N CYS A 64 55.43 -66.72 51.87
CA CYS A 64 55.08 -65.88 53.02
C CYS A 64 53.58 -65.97 53.39
N ASP A 65 52.83 -66.96 52.91
CA ASP A 65 51.36 -67.07 53.07
C ASP A 65 50.85 -67.26 54.53
N ILE A 66 51.70 -67.05 55.52
CA ILE A 66 51.30 -66.91 56.91
C ILE A 66 50.67 -65.51 57.08
N GLU A 67 49.38 -65.47 57.40
CA GLU A 67 48.57 -64.25 57.61
C GLU A 67 48.58 -63.22 56.44
N LYS A 68 48.67 -63.65 55.18
CA LYS A 68 48.66 -62.78 53.97
C LYS A 68 49.82 -61.77 53.92
N THR A 69 51.04 -62.23 54.21
CA THR A 69 52.27 -61.42 54.09
C THR A 69 53.02 -61.76 52.80
N CYS A 70 53.76 -60.81 52.22
CA CYS A 70 54.63 -61.05 51.06
C CYS A 70 56.06 -60.55 51.34
N LEU A 71 57.05 -61.10 50.62
CA LEU A 71 58.39 -60.51 50.52
C LEU A 71 58.37 -59.23 49.69
N GLU A 72 57.63 -59.24 48.59
CA GLU A 72 57.43 -58.09 47.71
C GLU A 72 55.97 -58.07 47.28
N CYS A 73 55.28 -56.95 47.54
CA CYS A 73 53.87 -56.80 47.20
C CYS A 73 53.72 -56.20 45.80
N SER A 74 52.78 -56.71 45.02
CA SER A 74 52.51 -56.19 43.68
C SER A 74 51.82 -54.84 43.75
N LEU A 75 52.31 -53.86 42.97
CA LEU A 75 51.70 -52.53 42.88
C LEU A 75 50.36 -52.61 42.15
N CYS A 76 49.37 -51.85 42.62
CA CYS A 76 48.13 -51.69 41.87
C CYS A 76 48.39 -51.07 40.50
N SER A 77 47.88 -51.70 39.45
CA SER A 77 47.94 -51.19 38.08
C SER A 77 47.17 -49.87 37.94
N LYS A 78 47.45 -49.09 36.89
CA LYS A 78 46.68 -47.87 36.60
C LYS A 78 45.18 -48.17 36.50
N GLY A 79 44.37 -47.25 37.02
CA GLY A 79 42.92 -47.40 37.11
C GLY A 79 42.45 -48.31 38.24
N THR A 80 43.35 -48.84 39.07
CA THR A 80 43.01 -49.63 40.26
C THR A 80 43.67 -49.05 41.50
N PHE A 81 43.09 -49.30 42.67
CA PHE A 81 43.59 -48.79 43.94
C PHE A 81 43.40 -49.80 45.07
N ASN A 82 44.13 -49.61 46.17
CA ASN A 82 43.90 -50.28 47.45
C ASN A 82 44.09 -49.30 48.60
N ASP A 83 43.05 -49.12 49.42
CA ASP A 83 43.03 -48.21 50.56
C ASP A 83 43.39 -48.89 51.89
N LYS A 84 43.34 -50.22 51.93
CA LYS A 84 43.54 -51.06 53.13
C LYS A 84 44.78 -51.94 53.01
N PHE A 85 45.24 -52.43 54.16
CA PHE A 85 46.29 -53.45 54.23
C PHE A 85 45.75 -54.83 53.82
N ASN A 86 46.63 -55.69 53.31
CA ASN A 86 46.39 -57.12 53.02
C ASN A 86 45.21 -57.41 52.09
N GLN A 87 44.96 -56.53 51.13
CA GLN A 87 44.03 -56.80 50.04
C GLN A 87 44.65 -57.80 49.07
N SER A 88 43.87 -58.80 48.62
CA SER A 88 44.33 -59.84 47.69
C SER A 88 44.20 -59.44 46.22
N GLU A 89 43.56 -58.32 45.94
CA GLU A 89 43.39 -57.76 44.61
C GLU A 89 43.27 -56.24 44.71
N CYS A 90 43.53 -55.53 43.61
CA CYS A 90 43.29 -54.09 43.55
C CYS A 90 41.88 -53.80 43.05
N GLN A 91 41.17 -52.91 43.74
CA GLN A 91 39.82 -52.52 43.36
C GLN A 91 39.85 -51.57 42.15
N PRO A 92 38.96 -51.72 41.15
CA PRO A 92 38.89 -50.79 40.04
C PRO A 92 38.34 -49.44 40.50
N CYS A 93 38.90 -48.35 39.97
CA CYS A 93 38.32 -47.03 40.21
C CYS A 93 36.86 -47.00 39.73
N PRO A 94 35.91 -46.51 40.56
CA PRO A 94 34.51 -46.41 40.18
C PRO A 94 34.32 -45.33 39.10
N ARG A 95 33.13 -45.32 38.48
CA ARG A 95 32.77 -44.26 37.52
C ARG A 95 32.86 -42.89 38.19
N GLY A 96 33.32 -41.89 37.44
CA GLY A 96 33.62 -40.56 37.96
C GLY A 96 35.00 -40.43 38.59
N GLU A 97 35.76 -41.51 38.76
CA GLU A 97 37.09 -41.48 39.35
C GLU A 97 38.13 -42.19 38.46
N TYR A 98 39.40 -41.82 38.63
CA TYR A 98 40.51 -42.34 37.84
C TYR A 98 41.79 -42.48 38.66
N SER A 99 42.73 -43.26 38.15
CA SER A 99 44.09 -43.38 38.70
C SER A 99 45.09 -43.53 37.56
N ASN A 100 46.01 -42.57 37.42
CA ASN A 100 47.06 -42.61 36.40
C ASN A 100 48.38 -43.21 36.92
N ASP A 101 48.52 -43.36 38.24
CA ASP A 101 49.74 -43.83 38.88
C ASP A 101 49.62 -45.30 39.29
N THR A 102 50.69 -46.06 39.09
CA THR A 102 50.83 -47.38 39.69
C THR A 102 51.00 -47.26 41.20
N GLY A 103 50.46 -48.19 41.98
CA GLY A 103 50.54 -48.14 43.44
C GLY A 103 49.51 -47.20 44.09
N SER A 104 48.42 -46.87 43.40
CA SER A 104 47.45 -45.88 43.88
C SER A 104 46.70 -46.32 45.13
N LYS A 105 46.66 -45.45 46.14
CA LYS A 105 45.96 -45.69 47.42
C LYS A 105 44.49 -45.28 47.39
N LEU A 106 44.13 -44.40 46.46
CA LEU A 106 42.81 -43.82 46.29
C LEU A 106 42.64 -43.46 44.82
N CYS A 107 41.39 -43.45 44.34
CA CYS A 107 41.06 -42.89 43.03
C CYS A 107 40.77 -41.38 43.13
N MET A 108 41.25 -40.64 42.14
CA MET A 108 41.01 -39.20 42.03
C MET A 108 39.68 -38.96 41.33
N LYS A 109 38.87 -38.03 41.84
CA LYS A 109 37.64 -37.61 41.17
C LYS A 109 37.95 -36.83 39.90
N CYS A 110 37.15 -37.02 38.87
CA CYS A 110 37.18 -36.15 37.69
C CYS A 110 36.90 -34.71 38.10
N GLU A 111 37.75 -33.78 37.68
CA GLU A 111 37.55 -32.36 37.91
C GLU A 111 36.33 -31.84 37.13
N LYS A 112 35.82 -30.66 37.52
CA LYS A 112 34.71 -30.01 36.81
C LYS A 112 35.06 -29.85 35.33
N GLY A 113 34.08 -30.07 34.46
CA GLY A 113 34.27 -30.12 33.00
C GLY A 113 34.83 -31.43 32.46
N THR A 114 35.19 -32.40 33.31
CA THR A 114 35.63 -33.74 32.90
C THR A 114 34.74 -34.83 33.49
N PHE A 115 34.70 -36.00 32.85
CA PHE A 115 33.88 -37.13 33.27
C PHE A 115 34.51 -38.48 32.92
N THR A 116 34.08 -39.54 33.59
CA THR A 116 34.32 -40.91 33.12
C THR A 116 33.13 -41.79 33.43
N ASN A 117 32.60 -42.47 32.41
CA ASN A 117 31.53 -43.46 32.56
C ASN A 117 32.05 -44.90 32.65
N LYS A 118 33.36 -45.11 32.57
CA LYS A 118 34.01 -46.41 32.67
C LYS A 118 34.58 -46.61 34.08
N THR A 119 34.52 -47.85 34.55
CA THR A 119 35.30 -48.31 35.70
C THR A 119 36.73 -48.60 35.26
N LYS A 120 37.69 -48.56 36.18
CA LYS A 120 39.12 -48.77 35.90
C LYS A 120 39.72 -47.71 34.95
N SER A 121 39.20 -46.49 35.01
CA SER A 121 39.70 -45.39 34.16
C SER A 121 41.04 -44.87 34.65
N ILE A 122 41.91 -44.53 33.70
CA ILE A 122 43.24 -43.95 33.97
C ILE A 122 43.28 -42.43 33.76
N LEU A 123 42.23 -41.87 33.17
CA LEU A 123 42.06 -40.46 32.86
C LEU A 123 40.57 -40.14 32.74
N CYS A 124 40.20 -38.88 32.92
CA CYS A 124 38.85 -38.37 32.64
C CYS A 124 38.76 -37.76 31.24
N ASP A 125 37.65 -37.99 30.55
CA ASP A 125 37.35 -37.39 29.26
C ASP A 125 36.81 -35.96 29.45
N TYR A 126 37.16 -35.04 28.55
CA TYR A 126 36.62 -33.69 28.56
C TYR A 126 35.18 -33.66 28.08
N CYS A 127 34.34 -32.86 28.72
CA CYS A 127 33.01 -32.58 28.17
C CYS A 127 33.12 -31.94 26.78
N PRO A 128 32.44 -32.48 25.76
CA PRO A 128 32.45 -31.90 24.43
C PRO A 128 31.78 -30.52 24.42
N LYS A 129 32.05 -29.74 23.37
CA LYS A 129 31.37 -28.46 23.13
C LYS A 129 29.86 -28.62 23.19
N GLY A 130 29.17 -27.61 23.71
CA GLY A 130 27.74 -27.67 23.99
C GLY A 130 27.36 -28.45 25.25
N SER A 131 28.31 -29.02 25.99
CA SER A 131 28.04 -29.71 27.25
C SER A 131 28.99 -29.29 28.36
N PHE A 132 28.59 -29.53 29.60
CA PHE A 132 29.34 -29.15 30.78
C PHE A 132 29.10 -30.12 31.96
N THR A 133 29.96 -30.06 32.97
CA THR A 133 29.67 -30.60 34.30
C THR A 133 30.25 -29.68 35.37
N ASP A 134 29.42 -29.25 36.31
CA ASP A 134 29.76 -28.34 37.39
C ASP A 134 30.20 -29.07 38.68
N LYS A 135 30.08 -30.40 38.69
CA LYS A 135 30.42 -31.27 39.81
C LYS A 135 31.67 -32.09 39.53
N GLU A 136 32.48 -32.26 40.57
CA GLU A 136 33.56 -33.24 40.59
C GLU A 136 33.00 -34.67 40.65
N GLY A 137 33.75 -35.63 40.12
CA GLY A 137 33.35 -37.04 40.12
C GLY A 137 32.23 -37.34 39.12
N SER A 138 32.08 -36.52 38.08
CA SER A 138 30.95 -36.65 37.16
C SER A 138 31.08 -37.86 36.25
N THR A 139 29.96 -38.52 35.98
CA THR A 139 29.90 -39.72 35.14
C THR A 139 29.38 -39.44 33.73
N ASN A 140 28.85 -38.24 33.49
CA ASN A 140 28.35 -37.78 32.20
C ASN A 140 28.38 -36.24 32.15
N CYS A 141 28.34 -35.69 30.93
CA CYS A 141 28.17 -34.26 30.69
C CYS A 141 26.69 -33.91 30.47
N THR A 142 26.31 -32.73 30.93
CA THR A 142 24.96 -32.16 30.73
C THR A 142 25.00 -31.19 29.57
N ASN A 143 24.07 -31.30 28.63
CA ASN A 143 23.98 -30.35 27.51
C ASN A 143 23.54 -28.96 28.01
N CYS A 144 24.10 -27.92 27.41
CA CYS A 144 23.60 -26.56 27.59
C CYS A 144 22.11 -26.49 27.23
N SER A 145 21.33 -25.83 28.08
CA SER A 145 19.89 -25.63 27.84
C SER A 145 19.64 -24.59 26.74
N HIS A 146 18.39 -24.48 26.27
CA HIS A 146 18.01 -23.47 25.27
C HIS A 146 18.39 -22.06 25.73
N GLY A 147 18.95 -21.26 24.82
CA GLY A 147 19.48 -19.93 25.11
C GLY A 147 20.90 -19.93 25.68
N PHE A 148 21.51 -21.09 25.92
CA PHE A 148 22.88 -21.21 26.42
C PHE A 148 23.76 -21.97 25.44
N TYR A 149 25.06 -21.67 25.47
CA TYR A 149 26.05 -22.32 24.61
C TYR A 149 27.39 -22.51 25.34
N GLN A 150 28.24 -23.39 24.81
CA GLN A 150 29.61 -23.55 25.27
C GLN A 150 30.53 -23.97 24.11
N ASN A 151 31.48 -23.14 23.75
CA ASN A 151 32.33 -23.32 22.56
C ASN A 151 33.68 -24.01 22.85
N ILE A 152 34.00 -24.27 24.12
CA ILE A 152 35.27 -24.87 24.56
C ILE A 152 35.00 -26.24 25.20
N ILE A 153 35.88 -27.22 24.94
CA ILE A 153 35.83 -28.53 25.59
C ILE A 153 36.24 -28.42 27.07
N GLY A 154 35.78 -29.32 27.92
CA GLY A 154 36.24 -29.36 29.31
C GLY A 154 35.65 -28.29 30.21
N GLN A 155 34.52 -27.71 29.83
CA GLN A 155 33.94 -26.57 30.52
C GLN A 155 32.96 -27.00 31.62
N SER A 156 32.87 -26.17 32.66
CA SER A 156 32.07 -26.46 33.85
C SER A 156 30.76 -25.67 33.92
N PHE A 157 30.46 -24.86 32.91
CA PHE A 157 29.24 -24.09 32.80
C PHE A 157 28.94 -23.73 31.33
N CYS A 158 27.73 -23.24 31.08
CA CYS A 158 27.31 -22.70 29.78
C CYS A 158 27.15 -21.18 29.84
N TYR A 159 27.52 -20.50 28.77
CA TYR A 159 27.34 -19.07 28.59
C TYR A 159 25.96 -18.75 28.04
N GLU A 160 25.36 -17.65 28.47
CA GLU A 160 24.13 -17.14 27.87
C GLU A 160 24.38 -16.58 26.47
N CYS A 161 23.44 -16.83 25.54
CA CYS A 161 23.40 -16.09 24.30
C CYS A 161 23.18 -14.60 24.58
N LYS A 162 24.04 -13.77 24.01
CA LYS A 162 23.92 -12.30 24.10
C LYS A 162 22.70 -11.84 23.31
N LYS A 163 22.20 -10.64 23.63
CA LYS A 163 21.16 -9.99 22.83
C LYS A 163 21.54 -9.99 21.34
N GLY A 164 20.56 -10.14 20.47
CA GLY A 164 20.76 -10.31 19.03
C GLY A 164 21.14 -11.72 18.62
N SER A 165 21.29 -12.66 19.56
CA SER A 165 21.57 -14.06 19.27
C SER A 165 20.69 -14.99 20.10
N TYR A 166 20.50 -16.20 19.62
CA TYR A 166 19.66 -17.21 20.26
C TYR A 166 20.24 -18.61 20.10
N CYS A 167 19.71 -19.53 20.90
CA CYS A 167 19.97 -20.96 20.75
C CYS A 167 18.64 -21.72 20.95
N ASN A 168 18.12 -22.31 19.88
CA ASN A 168 16.82 -22.98 19.88
C ASN A 168 16.89 -24.48 20.15
N ARG A 169 18.08 -25.04 20.39
CA ARG A 169 18.29 -26.47 20.71
C ARG A 169 19.11 -26.61 21.99
N THR A 170 19.08 -27.78 22.61
CA THR A 170 20.07 -28.09 23.66
C THR A 170 21.42 -28.40 23.02
N GLY A 171 22.51 -28.13 23.74
CA GLY A 171 23.84 -28.51 23.29
C GLY A 171 24.45 -27.57 22.24
N CYS A 172 24.06 -26.30 22.22
CA CYS A 172 24.70 -25.33 21.32
C CYS A 172 26.17 -25.13 21.68
N ASP A 173 27.04 -25.25 20.68
CA ASP A 173 28.44 -24.86 20.76
C ASP A 173 28.65 -23.39 20.40
N GLN A 174 27.67 -22.76 19.73
CA GLN A 174 27.65 -21.33 19.44
C GLN A 174 26.20 -20.82 19.37
N CYS A 175 25.99 -19.54 19.70
CA CYS A 175 24.70 -18.87 19.47
C CYS A 175 24.54 -18.46 18.01
N ILE A 176 23.30 -18.51 17.53
CA ILE A 176 22.89 -18.12 16.19
C ILE A 176 22.45 -16.67 16.23
N SER A 177 23.02 -15.80 15.40
CA SER A 177 22.57 -14.40 15.29
C SER A 177 21.20 -14.32 14.64
N CYS A 178 20.36 -13.38 15.07
CA CYS A 178 19.09 -13.10 14.40
C CYS A 178 19.32 -12.69 12.94
N GLU A 179 18.54 -13.25 12.03
CA GLU A 179 18.54 -12.85 10.63
C GLU A 179 17.86 -11.48 10.45
N PRO A 180 18.13 -10.77 9.34
CA PRO A 180 17.39 -9.55 9.00
C PRO A 180 15.87 -9.81 9.04
N GLY A 181 15.11 -8.81 9.50
CA GLY A 181 13.69 -8.94 9.80
C GLY A 181 13.39 -9.47 11.20
N PHE A 182 14.41 -9.88 11.97
CA PHE A 182 14.25 -10.39 13.33
C PHE A 182 15.18 -9.70 14.32
N TYR A 183 14.81 -9.75 15.61
CA TYR A 183 15.59 -9.22 16.71
C TYR A 183 15.50 -10.08 17.97
N ALA A 184 16.46 -9.93 18.88
CA ALA A 184 16.41 -10.51 20.22
C ALA A 184 16.88 -9.50 21.27
N ASN A 185 15.95 -9.00 22.08
CA ASN A 185 16.21 -7.94 23.07
C ASN A 185 16.65 -8.44 24.46
N SER A 186 16.63 -9.76 24.67
CA SER A 186 16.96 -10.42 25.94
C SER A 186 18.17 -11.37 25.80
N THR A 187 18.93 -11.52 26.87
CA THR A 187 19.95 -12.59 26.96
C THR A 187 19.26 -13.94 27.13
N ALA A 188 20.00 -15.01 26.87
CA ALA A 188 19.48 -16.39 26.89
C ALA A 188 18.25 -16.60 25.99
N SER A 189 18.18 -15.86 24.87
CA SER A 189 17.07 -15.96 23.93
C SER A 189 17.01 -17.36 23.29
N LYS A 190 15.81 -17.93 23.25
CA LYS A 190 15.55 -19.24 22.65
C LYS A 190 15.18 -19.17 21.16
N LYS A 191 14.75 -17.99 20.73
CA LYS A 191 14.37 -17.65 19.36
C LYS A 191 14.51 -16.14 19.16
N CYS A 192 14.59 -15.70 17.92
CA CYS A 192 14.40 -14.30 17.59
C CYS A 192 12.91 -13.98 17.41
N THR A 193 12.55 -12.72 17.63
CA THR A 193 11.22 -12.16 17.43
C THR A 193 11.20 -11.43 16.10
N SER A 194 10.16 -11.62 15.30
CA SER A 194 9.96 -10.90 14.04
C SER A 194 9.75 -9.41 14.27
N CYS A 195 10.27 -8.57 13.38
CA CYS A 195 9.90 -7.16 13.37
C CYS A 195 8.41 -7.01 13.08
N PRO A 196 7.66 -6.29 13.93
CA PRO A 196 6.26 -6.01 13.69
C PRO A 196 6.08 -5.07 12.48
N ILE A 197 4.85 -5.06 11.96
CA ILE A 197 4.38 -4.11 10.93
C ILE A 197 4.76 -2.67 11.33
N GLY A 198 5.13 -1.85 10.33
CA GLY A 198 5.65 -0.50 10.52
C GLY A 198 7.11 -0.43 10.99
N THR A 199 7.78 -1.55 11.23
CA THR A 199 9.20 -1.60 11.58
C THR A 199 9.99 -2.53 10.66
N TYR A 200 11.30 -2.32 10.59
CA TYR A 200 12.22 -3.12 9.78
C TYR A 200 13.55 -3.36 10.50
N GLN A 201 14.30 -4.36 10.02
CA GLN A 201 15.68 -4.59 10.45
C GLN A 201 16.50 -5.21 9.33
N ASP A 202 17.49 -4.48 8.82
CA ASP A 202 18.36 -4.89 7.72
C ASP A 202 19.64 -5.61 8.20
N GLN A 203 20.02 -5.45 9.48
CA GLN A 203 21.24 -5.99 10.05
C GLN A 203 21.04 -7.34 10.75
N ARG A 204 22.03 -8.22 10.60
CA ARG A 204 22.13 -9.45 11.40
C ARG A 204 22.48 -9.15 12.84
N GLY A 205 21.94 -9.95 13.75
CA GLY A 205 22.26 -9.88 15.17
C GLY A 205 21.65 -8.68 15.89
N SER A 206 20.56 -8.12 15.35
CA SER A 206 19.96 -6.94 15.93
C SER A 206 19.21 -7.20 17.23
N ILE A 207 19.20 -6.20 18.09
CA ILE A 207 18.53 -6.23 19.40
C ILE A 207 17.17 -5.55 19.39
N THR A 208 16.83 -4.81 18.33
CA THR A 208 15.59 -4.03 18.17
C THR A 208 15.24 -3.85 16.70
N CYS A 209 13.99 -3.57 16.38
CA CYS A 209 13.58 -3.12 15.04
C CYS A 209 13.59 -1.59 14.96
N LEU A 210 13.88 -1.06 13.78
CA LEU A 210 13.83 0.36 13.47
C LEU A 210 12.44 0.70 12.93
N GLY A 211 11.85 1.81 13.37
CA GLY A 211 10.59 2.28 12.81
C GLY A 211 10.79 2.82 11.39
N CYS A 212 9.83 2.56 10.49
CA CYS A 212 9.85 3.18 9.18
C CYS A 212 9.76 4.71 9.31
N PRO A 213 10.61 5.49 8.61
CA PRO A 213 10.56 6.95 8.66
C PRO A 213 9.26 7.48 8.04
N ALA A 214 8.91 8.73 8.33
CA ALA A 214 7.78 9.40 7.69
C ALA A 214 7.92 9.33 6.16
N GLY A 215 6.79 9.14 5.47
CA GLY A 215 6.74 8.89 4.02
C GLY A 215 7.02 7.44 3.62
N PHE A 216 7.29 6.55 4.58
CA PHE A 216 7.53 5.12 4.32
C PHE A 216 6.64 4.24 5.22
N GLU A 217 6.41 3.01 4.77
CA GLU A 217 5.61 1.99 5.41
C GLU A 217 6.28 0.61 5.36
N SER A 218 5.78 -0.31 6.17
CA SER A 218 6.06 -1.73 6.07
C SER A 218 4.80 -2.50 6.42
N ASP A 219 4.10 -3.00 5.40
CA ASP A 219 2.83 -3.72 5.49
C ASP A 219 2.98 -5.17 6.00
N LYS A 220 4.22 -5.66 6.10
CA LYS A 220 4.54 -7.04 6.46
C LYS A 220 5.38 -7.13 7.74
N ILE A 221 5.19 -8.22 8.47
CA ILE A 221 6.13 -8.67 9.49
C ILE A 221 7.45 -9.11 8.85
N GLU A 222 8.51 -9.18 9.64
CA GLU A 222 9.83 -9.67 9.19
C GLU A 222 10.48 -8.81 8.10
N SER A 223 10.09 -7.54 8.05
CA SER A 223 10.58 -6.63 7.03
C SER A 223 12.05 -6.25 7.22
N ILE A 224 12.77 -6.23 6.11
CA ILE A 224 14.19 -5.82 6.05
C ILE A 224 14.36 -4.39 5.53
N SER A 225 13.29 -3.76 5.03
CA SER A 225 13.32 -2.42 4.44
C SER A 225 11.93 -1.82 4.40
N CYS A 226 11.82 -0.51 4.49
CA CYS A 226 10.54 0.18 4.31
C CYS A 226 10.29 0.52 2.84
N SER A 227 9.02 0.44 2.43
CA SER A 227 8.55 0.88 1.12
C SER A 227 8.05 2.32 1.22
N GLY A 228 8.32 3.13 0.20
CA GLY A 228 7.86 4.50 0.16
C GLY A 228 6.37 4.61 -0.18
N CYS A 229 5.68 5.61 0.39
CA CYS A 229 4.30 5.89 -0.01
C CYS A 229 4.24 6.25 -1.50
N ILE A 230 3.31 5.63 -2.21
CA ILE A 230 3.03 5.96 -3.61
C ILE A 230 2.36 7.34 -3.71
N LYS A 231 2.30 7.88 -4.94
CA LYS A 231 1.56 9.14 -5.20
C LYS A 231 0.11 9.00 -4.75
N GLY A 232 -0.46 10.09 -4.25
CA GLY A 232 -1.80 10.10 -3.68
C GLY A 232 -1.86 9.59 -2.24
N HIS A 233 -0.75 9.05 -1.70
CA HIS A 233 -0.67 8.60 -0.33
C HIS A 233 0.43 9.33 0.44
N PHE A 234 0.27 9.43 1.76
CA PHE A 234 1.21 10.09 2.64
C PHE A 234 1.33 9.37 3.99
N LYS A 235 2.42 9.66 4.72
CA LYS A 235 2.57 9.25 6.12
C LYS A 235 3.39 10.27 6.90
N ASN A 236 2.79 10.87 7.92
CA ASN A 236 3.43 11.89 8.77
C ASN A 236 4.18 11.34 9.98
N ALA A 237 4.00 10.05 10.33
CA ALA A 237 4.51 9.45 11.56
C ALA A 237 5.51 8.32 11.30
N THR A 238 6.52 8.24 12.17
CA THR A 238 7.48 7.12 12.20
C THR A 238 6.79 5.85 12.70
N SER A 239 7.33 4.67 12.36
CA SER A 239 6.81 3.35 12.72
C SER A 239 5.41 3.04 12.19
N SER A 240 5.04 3.69 11.07
CA SER A 240 3.75 3.61 10.40
C SER A 240 3.46 2.24 9.72
N ASP A 241 2.34 1.60 10.02
CA ASP A 241 1.82 0.37 9.44
C ASP A 241 1.50 0.49 7.93
N LEU A 242 0.75 1.53 7.54
CA LEU A 242 0.23 1.74 6.19
C LEU A 242 0.13 3.22 5.81
N CYS A 243 0.52 3.58 4.60
CA CYS A 243 0.36 4.89 3.99
C CYS A 243 -1.11 5.25 3.85
N LEU A 244 -1.46 6.47 4.25
CA LEU A 244 -2.83 6.96 4.23
C LEU A 244 -3.11 7.63 2.88
N GLU A 245 -4.30 7.43 2.34
CA GLU A 245 -4.76 8.17 1.18
C GLU A 245 -4.87 9.65 1.50
N CYS A 246 -4.53 10.52 0.54
CA CYS A 246 -4.78 11.94 0.67
C CYS A 246 -6.29 12.18 0.84
N PRO A 247 -6.71 12.94 1.87
CA PRO A 247 -8.12 13.26 2.06
C PRO A 247 -8.65 14.11 0.89
N ARG A 248 -9.97 14.09 0.71
CA ARG A 248 -10.66 14.96 -0.25
C ARG A 248 -10.23 16.41 -0.09
N GLY A 249 -10.14 17.13 -1.20
CA GLY A 249 -9.61 18.50 -1.23
C GLY A 249 -8.09 18.57 -1.08
N SER A 250 -7.37 17.45 -1.13
CA SER A 250 -5.92 17.44 -1.11
C SER A 250 -5.35 16.40 -2.05
N PHE A 251 -4.08 16.55 -2.41
CA PHE A 251 -3.39 15.66 -3.32
C PHE A 251 -1.90 15.56 -2.96
N THR A 252 -1.22 14.57 -3.52
CA THR A 252 0.25 14.56 -3.56
C THR A 252 0.74 13.83 -4.80
N ASP A 253 1.59 14.48 -5.57
CA ASP A 253 2.15 13.98 -6.84
C ASP A 253 3.57 13.40 -6.67
N THR A 254 4.11 13.46 -5.44
CA THR A 254 5.45 13.01 -5.09
C THR A 254 5.42 11.64 -4.41
N LEU A 255 6.48 10.87 -4.63
CA LEU A 255 6.71 9.63 -3.87
C LEU A 255 7.22 9.96 -2.47
N ASN A 256 6.96 9.08 -1.52
CA ASN A 256 7.42 9.14 -0.13
C ASN A 256 6.90 10.39 0.60
N SER A 257 5.71 10.86 0.24
CA SER A 257 5.15 12.09 0.79
C SER A 257 4.83 11.95 2.27
N THR A 258 5.17 12.99 3.04
CA THR A 258 4.86 13.05 4.48
C THR A 258 3.56 13.80 4.79
N SER A 259 3.01 14.50 3.80
CA SER A 259 1.80 15.31 3.92
C SER A 259 1.15 15.55 2.56
N CYS A 260 -0.18 15.64 2.52
CA CYS A 260 -0.89 16.07 1.32
C CYS A 260 -0.93 17.59 1.22
N THR A 261 -0.88 18.09 -0.01
CA THR A 261 -1.05 19.51 -0.34
C THR A 261 -2.53 19.77 -0.61
N LEU A 262 -3.09 20.84 -0.03
CA LEU A 262 -4.46 21.24 -0.32
C LEU A 262 -4.58 21.68 -1.78
N CYS A 263 -5.73 21.41 -2.40
CA CYS A 263 -6.02 21.97 -3.72
C CYS A 263 -5.95 23.50 -3.68
N PRO A 264 -5.30 24.14 -4.65
CA PRO A 264 -5.27 25.59 -4.73
C PRO A 264 -6.68 26.15 -5.00
N GLU A 265 -6.86 27.45 -4.82
CA GLU A 265 -8.12 28.12 -5.13
C GLU A 265 -8.47 27.94 -6.63
N GLY A 266 -9.75 27.82 -6.94
CA GLY A 266 -10.23 27.45 -8.28
C GLY A 266 -10.13 25.97 -8.60
N GLU A 267 -9.52 25.14 -7.76
CA GLU A 267 -9.42 23.69 -7.94
C GLU A 267 -10.07 22.93 -6.80
N TYR A 268 -10.48 21.69 -7.07
CA TYR A 268 -11.15 20.82 -6.12
C TYR A 268 -10.74 19.36 -6.30
N GLN A 269 -11.01 18.54 -5.28
CA GLN A 269 -10.84 17.11 -5.36
C GLN A 269 -11.90 16.38 -4.54
N SER A 270 -12.77 15.64 -5.22
CA SER A 270 -13.88 14.90 -4.61
C SER A 270 -13.50 13.51 -4.12
N GLU A 271 -12.42 12.93 -4.62
CA GLU A 271 -11.97 11.58 -4.28
C GLU A 271 -10.78 11.60 -3.30
N GLN A 272 -10.59 10.48 -2.60
CA GLN A 272 -9.38 10.27 -1.79
C GLN A 272 -8.25 9.74 -2.69
N GLY A 273 -7.01 9.83 -2.21
CA GLY A 273 -5.88 9.24 -2.94
C GLY A 273 -5.45 10.01 -4.18
N ALA A 274 -5.81 11.29 -4.28
CA ALA A 274 -5.58 12.06 -5.49
C ALA A 274 -4.11 12.45 -5.69
N ILE A 275 -3.68 12.41 -6.95
CA ILE A 275 -2.34 12.83 -7.37
C ILE A 275 -2.31 14.25 -7.96
N GLU A 276 -3.48 14.82 -8.23
CA GLU A 276 -3.68 16.16 -8.77
C GLU A 276 -5.09 16.66 -8.40
N CYS A 277 -5.31 17.97 -8.52
CA CYS A 277 -6.63 18.58 -8.34
C CYS A 277 -7.28 18.89 -9.69
N LEU A 278 -8.61 18.91 -9.69
CA LEU A 278 -9.42 19.22 -10.85
C LEU A 278 -9.82 20.69 -10.83
N LYS A 279 -9.79 21.36 -11.99
CA LYS A 279 -10.28 22.74 -12.09
C LYS A 279 -11.80 22.78 -11.91
N CYS A 280 -12.29 23.82 -11.25
CA CYS A 280 -13.72 24.04 -11.18
C CYS A 280 -14.32 24.17 -12.58
N PRO A 281 -15.39 23.43 -12.91
CA PRO A 281 -16.06 23.56 -14.19
C PRO A 281 -16.70 24.95 -14.33
N LYS A 282 -16.99 25.34 -15.57
CA LYS A 282 -17.72 26.59 -15.86
C LYS A 282 -19.04 26.65 -15.08
N GLY A 283 -19.42 27.87 -14.69
CA GLY A 283 -20.60 28.10 -13.86
C GLY A 283 -20.45 27.67 -12.41
N SER A 284 -19.24 27.37 -11.95
CA SER A 284 -18.91 27.10 -10.55
C SER A 284 -17.60 27.76 -10.13
N ALA A 285 -17.43 27.95 -8.83
CA ALA A 285 -16.24 28.57 -8.29
C ALA A 285 -15.80 27.94 -6.96
N CYS A 286 -14.54 28.15 -6.60
CA CYS A 286 -13.96 27.77 -5.33
C CYS A 286 -12.99 28.87 -4.89
N SER A 287 -13.34 29.58 -3.81
CA SER A 287 -12.57 30.71 -3.28
C SER A 287 -11.61 30.33 -2.14
N LYS A 288 -11.58 29.07 -1.73
CA LYS A 288 -10.78 28.59 -0.61
C LYS A 288 -9.89 27.44 -1.05
N GLN A 289 -8.72 27.31 -0.43
CA GLN A 289 -7.90 26.11 -0.62
C GLN A 289 -8.62 24.87 -0.07
N GLY A 290 -8.40 23.75 -0.72
CA GLY A 290 -8.90 22.45 -0.31
C GLY A 290 -10.39 22.21 -0.54
N CYS A 291 -10.97 22.80 -1.59
CA CYS A 291 -12.33 22.48 -1.97
C CYS A 291 -12.50 21.00 -2.30
N ILE A 292 -13.54 20.38 -1.72
CA ILE A 292 -13.94 19.01 -2.06
C ILE A 292 -14.91 18.98 -3.25
N THR A 293 -15.58 20.09 -3.50
CA THR A 293 -16.54 20.32 -4.58
C THR A 293 -16.52 21.80 -4.95
N CYS A 294 -16.78 22.12 -6.22
CA CYS A 294 -17.01 23.52 -6.62
C CYS A 294 -18.49 23.89 -6.49
N GLU A 295 -18.74 25.04 -5.88
CA GLU A 295 -20.10 25.54 -5.68
C GLU A 295 -20.61 26.15 -6.98
N ALA A 296 -21.81 25.73 -7.42
CA ALA A 296 -22.46 26.31 -8.58
C ALA A 296 -22.82 27.78 -8.31
N CYS A 297 -22.67 28.64 -9.31
CA CYS A 297 -22.97 30.05 -9.17
C CYS A 297 -24.47 30.28 -8.93
N ASP A 298 -24.77 31.07 -7.91
CA ASP A 298 -26.13 31.45 -7.51
C ASP A 298 -26.88 32.25 -8.59
N ALA A 299 -28.18 32.43 -8.38
CA ALA A 299 -29.03 33.26 -9.22
C ALA A 299 -28.46 34.68 -9.38
N GLY A 300 -28.36 35.15 -10.62
CA GLY A 300 -27.71 36.41 -11.00
C GLY A 300 -26.18 36.36 -11.11
N PHE A 301 -25.55 35.19 -10.95
CA PHE A 301 -24.09 35.05 -11.07
C PHE A 301 -23.67 33.93 -12.01
N GLU A 302 -22.53 34.12 -12.67
CA GLU A 302 -21.92 33.16 -13.60
C GLU A 302 -20.41 33.06 -13.40
N SER A 303 -19.84 32.02 -14.01
CA SER A 303 -18.41 31.85 -14.19
C SER A 303 -18.20 31.34 -15.61
N LEU A 304 -17.41 32.07 -16.40
CA LEU A 304 -17.19 31.78 -17.82
C LEU A 304 -16.00 30.86 -18.06
N ASN A 305 -15.06 30.83 -17.11
CA ASN A 305 -13.78 30.12 -17.22
C ASN A 305 -13.73 28.95 -16.24
N GLU A 306 -13.04 27.89 -16.65
CA GLU A 306 -12.65 26.84 -15.71
C GLU A 306 -11.66 27.38 -14.68
N GLY A 307 -11.68 26.83 -13.47
CA GLY A 307 -10.79 27.28 -12.40
C GLY A 307 -11.16 28.63 -11.80
N SER A 308 -12.44 29.02 -11.87
CA SER A 308 -12.87 30.32 -11.35
C SER A 308 -12.80 30.37 -9.82
N LEU A 309 -12.24 31.47 -9.31
CA LEU A 309 -12.11 31.74 -7.88
C LEU A 309 -13.43 32.25 -7.28
N GLU A 310 -14.19 32.99 -8.08
CA GLU A 310 -15.45 33.60 -7.69
C GLU A 310 -16.46 33.60 -8.84
N CYS A 311 -17.73 33.73 -8.49
CA CYS A 311 -18.79 33.94 -9.46
C CYS A 311 -19.00 35.45 -9.69
N ILE A 312 -19.02 35.86 -10.94
CA ILE A 312 -19.25 37.25 -11.35
C ILE A 312 -20.72 37.49 -11.62
N LYS A 313 -21.19 38.73 -11.44
CA LYS A 313 -22.60 39.07 -11.72
C LYS A 313 -22.89 38.97 -13.21
N CYS A 314 -24.09 38.50 -13.57
CA CYS A 314 -24.59 38.60 -14.94
C CYS A 314 -24.48 40.04 -15.43
N GLN A 315 -23.98 40.23 -16.66
CA GLN A 315 -23.91 41.57 -17.25
C GLN A 315 -25.32 42.10 -17.55
N PRO A 316 -25.52 43.43 -17.67
CA PRO A 316 -26.79 43.98 -18.13
C PRO A 316 -27.26 43.34 -19.44
N GLY A 317 -28.55 43.07 -19.56
CA GLY A 317 -29.15 42.31 -20.65
C GLY A 317 -29.13 40.80 -20.46
N PHE A 318 -28.48 40.30 -19.42
CA PHE A 318 -28.45 38.87 -19.07
C PHE A 318 -29.06 38.62 -17.69
N TYR A 319 -29.60 37.42 -17.48
CA TYR A 319 -30.20 36.98 -16.24
C TYR A 319 -29.87 35.52 -15.91
N LYS A 320 -30.04 35.15 -14.64
CA LYS A 320 -29.99 33.76 -14.20
C LYS A 320 -30.93 33.52 -13.02
N GLU A 321 -31.92 32.68 -13.23
CA GLU A 321 -33.04 32.51 -12.30
C GLU A 321 -32.69 31.71 -11.04
N THR A 322 -31.92 30.63 -11.20
CA THR A 322 -31.57 29.71 -10.11
C THR A 322 -30.08 29.40 -10.09
N GLN A 323 -29.62 28.85 -8.97
CA GLN A 323 -28.28 28.30 -8.85
C GLN A 323 -28.10 27.15 -9.85
N SER A 324 -27.09 27.23 -10.71
CA SER A 324 -26.78 26.21 -11.70
C SER A 324 -25.38 26.37 -12.27
N TYR A 325 -24.88 25.34 -12.96
CA TYR A 325 -23.62 25.40 -13.72
C TYR A 325 -23.79 26.12 -15.07
N GLY A 326 -25.00 26.58 -15.40
CA GLY A 326 -25.27 27.31 -16.64
C GLY A 326 -24.71 28.75 -16.61
N PRO A 327 -24.39 29.31 -17.79
CA PRO A 327 -24.06 30.73 -17.93
C PRO A 327 -25.32 31.58 -17.71
N CYS A 328 -25.14 32.90 -17.61
CA CYS A 328 -26.28 33.80 -17.67
C CYS A 328 -26.91 33.76 -19.07
N LEU A 329 -28.24 33.78 -19.11
CA LEU A 329 -29.03 33.76 -20.34
C LEU A 329 -29.33 35.19 -20.76
N GLU A 330 -29.33 35.45 -22.06
CA GLU A 330 -29.74 36.75 -22.57
C GLU A 330 -31.26 36.94 -22.41
N CYS A 331 -31.69 38.16 -22.11
CA CYS A 331 -33.12 38.49 -22.08
C CYS A 331 -33.74 38.28 -23.47
N GLU A 332 -34.89 37.61 -23.51
CA GLU A 332 -35.69 37.47 -24.73
C GLU A 332 -36.10 38.84 -25.29
N THR A 333 -36.39 38.89 -26.60
CA THR A 333 -36.82 40.13 -27.26
C THR A 333 -38.05 40.73 -26.60
N GLY A 334 -38.02 42.02 -26.31
CA GLY A 334 -39.09 42.73 -25.59
C GLY A 334 -38.94 42.70 -24.06
N TYR A 335 -37.94 41.98 -23.53
CA TYR A 335 -37.52 42.03 -22.14
C TYR A 335 -36.17 42.74 -22.00
N TYR A 336 -35.92 43.33 -20.84
CA TYR A 336 -34.71 44.08 -20.55
C TYR A 336 -34.23 43.88 -19.10
N SER A 337 -32.94 44.08 -18.89
CA SER A 337 -32.29 44.13 -17.58
C SER A 337 -31.16 45.15 -17.62
N VAL A 338 -31.29 46.23 -16.86
CA VAL A 338 -30.28 47.30 -16.82
C VAL A 338 -29.24 47.14 -15.72
N LEU A 339 -29.51 46.29 -14.74
CA LEU A 339 -28.63 46.08 -13.59
C LEU A 339 -27.86 44.78 -13.76
N ALA A 340 -26.59 44.81 -13.37
CA ALA A 340 -25.81 43.59 -13.26
C ALA A 340 -26.38 42.67 -12.16
N GLY A 341 -26.39 41.37 -12.43
CA GLY A 341 -26.84 40.33 -11.51
C GLY A 341 -28.36 40.15 -11.44
N ALA A 342 -29.06 40.40 -12.55
CA ALA A 342 -30.48 40.15 -12.62
C ALA A 342 -30.81 38.66 -12.52
N LYS A 343 -31.84 38.35 -11.72
CA LYS A 343 -32.37 36.99 -11.59
C LYS A 343 -33.45 36.69 -12.62
N ILE A 344 -34.12 37.73 -13.11
CA ILE A 344 -35.19 37.65 -14.11
C ILE A 344 -35.15 38.91 -14.95
N CYS A 345 -35.56 38.84 -16.21
CA CYS A 345 -35.71 40.01 -17.06
C CYS A 345 -37.09 40.65 -16.87
N SER A 346 -37.15 41.98 -16.97
CA SER A 346 -38.39 42.74 -16.91
C SER A 346 -38.92 42.95 -18.33
N ILE A 347 -40.21 42.73 -18.53
CA ILE A 347 -40.85 43.07 -19.82
C ILE A 347 -40.84 44.59 -20.02
N CYS A 348 -40.58 45.04 -21.25
CA CYS A 348 -40.61 46.46 -21.58
C CYS A 348 -41.99 47.05 -21.27
N PRO A 349 -42.09 48.08 -20.41
CA PRO A 349 -43.38 48.62 -19.99
C PRO A 349 -44.09 49.32 -21.16
N GLU A 350 -45.42 49.34 -21.09
CA GLU A 350 -46.26 50.07 -22.04
C GLU A 350 -45.90 51.58 -22.04
N GLY A 351 -45.94 52.21 -23.22
CA GLY A 351 -45.53 53.60 -23.38
C GLY A 351 -44.00 53.81 -23.42
N TYR A 352 -43.22 52.72 -23.42
CA TYR A 352 -41.78 52.73 -23.61
C TYR A 352 -41.36 51.71 -24.68
N TYR A 353 -40.19 51.92 -25.28
CA TYR A 353 -39.55 50.93 -26.15
C TYR A 353 -38.12 50.64 -25.67
N CYS A 354 -37.72 49.37 -25.79
CA CYS A 354 -36.46 48.85 -25.29
C CYS A 354 -35.59 48.42 -26.49
N ALA A 355 -34.76 49.34 -26.99
CA ALA A 355 -33.95 49.13 -28.19
C ALA A 355 -32.88 48.02 -28.06
N CYS A 356 -32.51 47.66 -26.85
CA CYS A 356 -31.62 46.54 -26.56
C CYS A 356 -31.95 45.92 -25.19
N SER A 357 -31.55 44.67 -24.97
CA SER A 357 -31.79 43.93 -23.71
C SER A 357 -31.10 44.57 -22.49
N SER A 358 -29.99 45.27 -22.69
CA SER A 358 -29.25 46.00 -21.64
C SER A 358 -29.63 47.48 -21.50
N CYS A 359 -30.51 47.98 -22.37
CA CYS A 359 -30.88 49.39 -22.44
C CYS A 359 -32.01 49.72 -21.45
N ALA A 360 -31.94 50.89 -20.83
CA ALA A 360 -33.09 51.42 -20.10
C ALA A 360 -34.26 51.70 -21.06
N PRO A 361 -35.52 51.43 -20.63
CA PRO A 361 -36.71 51.75 -21.43
C PRO A 361 -36.72 53.22 -21.80
N LYS A 362 -36.87 53.52 -23.10
CA LYS A 362 -36.98 54.89 -23.59
C LYS A 362 -38.44 55.27 -23.77
N PRO A 363 -38.85 56.49 -23.40
CA PRO A 363 -40.24 56.91 -23.54
C PRO A 363 -40.65 56.88 -25.02
N CYS A 364 -41.89 56.45 -25.28
CA CYS A 364 -42.42 56.40 -26.63
C CYS A 364 -42.46 57.82 -27.24
N PRO A 365 -41.89 58.03 -28.43
CA PRO A 365 -41.87 59.34 -29.06
C PRO A 365 -43.28 59.80 -29.46
N GLN A 366 -43.45 61.12 -29.63
CA GLN A 366 -44.73 61.70 -30.03
C GLN A 366 -45.23 61.14 -31.37
N ASN A 367 -46.53 60.86 -31.46
CA ASN A 367 -47.19 60.27 -32.63
C ASN A 367 -46.67 58.86 -33.01
N ALA A 368 -46.26 58.07 -32.01
CA ALA A 368 -45.90 56.67 -32.13
C ALA A 368 -46.62 55.81 -31.08
N ILE A 369 -46.67 54.50 -31.32
CA ILE A 369 -47.30 53.51 -30.44
C ILE A 369 -46.21 52.54 -29.95
N CYS A 370 -46.20 52.26 -28.66
CA CYS A 370 -45.28 51.33 -28.01
C CYS A 370 -46.05 50.39 -27.06
N PRO A 371 -46.62 49.28 -27.56
CA PRO A 371 -47.20 48.22 -26.75
C PRO A 371 -46.23 47.64 -25.72
N ARG A 372 -46.77 46.92 -24.73
CA ARG A 372 -45.94 46.18 -23.76
C ARG A 372 -45.03 45.19 -24.50
N GLY A 373 -43.72 45.24 -24.21
CA GLY A 373 -42.71 44.41 -24.88
C GLY A 373 -42.14 45.01 -26.18
N SER A 374 -42.40 46.28 -26.50
CA SER A 374 -41.89 46.91 -27.71
C SER A 374 -40.37 47.03 -27.73
N THR A 375 -39.72 46.50 -28.77
CA THR A 375 -38.28 46.70 -29.03
C THR A 375 -38.01 47.98 -29.84
N ASP A 376 -38.99 48.43 -30.61
CA ASP A 376 -38.96 49.66 -31.38
C ASP A 376 -40.36 50.31 -31.38
N PHE A 377 -40.44 51.57 -31.78
CA PHE A 377 -41.68 52.34 -31.75
C PHE A 377 -42.34 52.39 -33.13
N ILE A 378 -43.66 52.21 -33.15
CA ILE A 378 -44.44 52.22 -34.40
C ILE A 378 -44.83 53.66 -34.70
N LYS A 379 -44.14 54.32 -35.64
CA LYS A 379 -44.50 55.68 -36.08
C LYS A 379 -45.82 55.67 -36.84
N CYS A 380 -46.79 56.48 -36.41
CA CYS A 380 -47.93 56.81 -37.26
C CYS A 380 -47.49 57.83 -38.33
N SER A 381 -47.75 57.52 -39.60
CA SER A 381 -47.33 58.35 -40.74
C SER A 381 -48.09 59.68 -40.78
N SER A 382 -47.56 60.67 -40.06
CA SER A 382 -48.05 62.06 -40.08
C SER A 382 -47.74 62.71 -41.44
N PRO A 383 -48.64 63.54 -42.01
CA PRO A 383 -49.90 64.06 -41.45
C PRO A 383 -51.13 63.17 -41.70
N PHE A 384 -50.96 62.02 -42.34
CA PHE A 384 -52.06 61.17 -42.80
C PHE A 384 -52.64 60.27 -41.70
N TYR A 385 -51.86 59.93 -40.69
CA TYR A 385 -52.24 59.05 -39.60
C TYR A 385 -51.78 59.62 -38.25
N TYR A 386 -52.63 59.49 -37.23
CA TYR A 386 -52.36 59.92 -35.85
C TYR A 386 -52.76 58.82 -34.85
N VAL A 387 -52.20 58.88 -33.63
CA VAL A 387 -52.56 57.96 -32.53
C VAL A 387 -53.94 58.32 -31.99
N LYS A 388 -54.92 57.42 -32.10
CA LYS A 388 -56.31 57.67 -31.66
C LYS A 388 -56.53 57.33 -30.18
N SER A 389 -55.97 56.21 -29.74
CA SER A 389 -55.98 55.71 -28.37
C SER A 389 -54.72 54.89 -28.18
N VAL A 390 -54.11 54.99 -27.00
CA VAL A 390 -52.94 54.16 -26.65
C VAL A 390 -53.39 52.71 -26.43
N GLU A 391 -54.63 52.53 -25.96
CA GLU A 391 -55.25 51.24 -25.60
C GLU A 391 -55.64 50.36 -26.80
N ASP A 392 -55.98 50.92 -27.96
CA ASP A 392 -56.40 50.13 -29.14
C ASP A 392 -55.22 49.85 -30.10
N GLU A 393 -53.99 50.16 -29.69
CA GLU A 393 -52.72 49.90 -30.41
C GLU A 393 -52.76 50.24 -31.93
N SER A 394 -53.53 51.25 -32.33
CA SER A 394 -53.83 51.49 -33.74
C SER A 394 -53.68 52.95 -34.17
N CYS A 395 -53.04 53.14 -35.33
CA CYS A 395 -52.99 54.43 -36.01
C CYS A 395 -54.31 54.68 -36.75
N SER A 396 -54.94 55.83 -36.53
CA SER A 396 -56.16 56.23 -37.23
C SER A 396 -55.88 57.27 -38.31
N LYS A 397 -56.70 57.24 -39.38
CA LYS A 397 -56.61 58.20 -40.49
C LYS A 397 -56.95 59.62 -40.01
N SER A 398 -56.07 60.57 -40.31
CA SER A 398 -56.26 61.99 -40.10
C SER A 398 -57.32 62.56 -41.05
N THR A 399 -57.99 63.64 -40.64
CA THR A 399 -58.88 64.44 -41.52
C THR A 399 -58.15 64.91 -42.78
N PHE A 400 -56.82 65.14 -42.70
CA PHE A 400 -55.97 65.50 -43.82
C PHE A 400 -55.90 64.42 -44.91
N PHE A 401 -55.91 63.14 -44.52
CA PHE A 401 -55.96 62.02 -45.47
C PHE A 401 -57.24 62.07 -46.32
N TYR A 402 -58.37 62.36 -45.69
CA TYR A 402 -59.64 62.53 -46.41
C TYR A 402 -59.63 63.78 -47.30
N PHE A 403 -59.02 64.89 -46.88
CA PHE A 403 -58.89 66.08 -47.74
C PHE A 403 -58.05 65.85 -48.99
N VAL A 404 -56.94 65.10 -48.91
CA VAL A 404 -56.13 64.76 -50.10
C VAL A 404 -56.89 63.83 -51.05
N ILE A 405 -57.63 62.85 -50.53
CA ILE A 405 -58.48 61.99 -51.36
C ILE A 405 -59.60 62.79 -52.01
N ILE A 406 -60.35 63.58 -51.24
CA ILE A 406 -61.45 64.39 -51.79
C ILE A 406 -60.91 65.44 -52.78
N GLY A 407 -59.78 66.08 -52.47
CA GLY A 407 -59.11 67.03 -53.34
C GLY A 407 -58.63 66.40 -54.65
N SER A 408 -58.03 65.22 -54.63
CA SER A 408 -57.63 64.49 -55.84
C SER A 408 -58.83 64.05 -56.69
N VAL A 409 -59.93 63.63 -56.05
CA VAL A 409 -61.20 63.33 -56.75
C VAL A 409 -61.80 64.58 -57.37
N ILE A 410 -61.81 65.73 -56.68
CA ILE A 410 -62.31 67.00 -57.23
C ILE A 410 -61.44 67.45 -58.40
N VAL A 411 -60.11 67.40 -58.28
CA VAL A 411 -59.19 67.75 -59.38
C VAL A 411 -59.41 66.81 -60.57
N PHE A 412 -59.56 65.51 -60.34
CA PHE A 412 -59.88 64.55 -61.40
C PHE A 412 -61.23 64.85 -62.06
N MET A 413 -62.26 65.18 -61.28
CA MET A 413 -63.57 65.58 -61.80
C MET A 413 -63.50 66.90 -62.57
N VAL A 414 -62.72 67.89 -62.12
CA VAL A 414 -62.48 69.14 -62.83
C VAL A 414 -61.69 68.89 -64.12
N LEU A 415 -60.67 68.02 -64.11
CA LEU A 415 -59.93 67.61 -65.31
C LEU A 415 -60.82 66.84 -66.29
N LEU A 416 -61.74 66.00 -65.80
CA LEU A 416 -62.75 65.35 -66.62
C LEU A 416 -63.73 66.37 -67.18
N ILE A 417 -64.22 67.33 -66.39
CA ILE A 417 -65.12 68.41 -66.85
C ILE A 417 -64.41 69.31 -67.87
N LEU A 418 -63.16 69.72 -67.63
CA LEU A 418 -62.34 70.49 -68.56
C LEU A 418 -61.99 69.67 -69.80
N GLY A 419 -61.75 68.37 -69.66
CA GLY A 419 -61.55 67.43 -70.77
C GLY A 419 -62.81 67.32 -71.63
N VAL A 420 -63.98 67.13 -71.02
CA VAL A 420 -65.29 67.14 -71.67
C VAL A 420 -65.59 68.51 -72.28
N TYR A 421 -65.26 69.60 -71.60
CA TYR A 421 -65.42 70.97 -72.11
C TYR A 421 -64.52 71.22 -73.31
N LYS A 422 -63.26 70.79 -73.28
CA LYS A 422 -62.31 70.89 -74.40
C LYS A 422 -62.75 70.00 -75.57
N MET A 423 -63.26 68.80 -75.29
CA MET A 423 -63.88 67.91 -76.29
C MET A 423 -65.13 68.55 -76.91
N ARG A 424 -66.02 69.15 -76.11
CA ARG A 424 -67.23 69.85 -76.58
C ARG A 424 -66.88 71.12 -77.36
N LYS A 425 -65.89 71.91 -76.92
CA LYS A 425 -65.40 73.08 -77.64
C LYS A 425 -64.74 72.69 -78.97
N LYS A 426 -63.97 71.60 -79.01
CA LYS A 426 -63.44 71.03 -80.27
C LYS A 426 -64.58 70.63 -81.21
N LYS A 427 -65.62 69.97 -80.69
CA LYS A 427 -66.84 69.62 -81.45
C LYS A 427 -67.62 70.85 -81.95
N LEU A 428 -67.66 71.94 -81.16
CA LEU A 428 -68.31 73.19 -81.55
C LEU A 428 -67.51 73.94 -82.64
N ILE A 429 -66.17 73.94 -82.55
CA ILE A 429 -65.28 74.52 -83.57
C ILE A 429 -65.36 73.73 -84.88
N ASP A 430 -65.37 72.39 -84.82
CA ASP A 430 -65.58 71.54 -85.99
C ASP A 430 -66.91 71.87 -86.69
N GLN A 431 -68.01 71.98 -85.94
CA GLN A 431 -69.32 72.35 -86.50
C GLN A 431 -69.39 73.77 -87.09
N THR A 432 -68.57 74.70 -86.60
CA THR A 432 -68.51 76.07 -87.12
C THR A 432 -67.70 76.16 -88.41
N VAL A 433 -66.67 75.31 -88.58
CA VAL A 433 -65.91 75.18 -89.82
C VAL A 433 -66.76 74.48 -90.90
N THR A 434 -67.54 73.45 -90.55
CA THR A 434 -68.41 72.78 -91.53
C THR A 434 -69.58 73.64 -92.00
N ARG A 435 -70.14 74.53 -91.16
CA ARG A 435 -71.24 75.44 -91.57
C ARG A 435 -70.81 76.59 -92.48
N LYS A 436 -69.54 76.99 -92.49
CA LYS A 436 -69.06 78.11 -93.32
C LYS A 436 -68.67 77.71 -94.75
N LEU A 437 -68.54 76.42 -95.03
CA LEU A 437 -68.23 75.88 -96.37
C LEU A 437 -69.48 75.47 -97.18
N LEU A 438 -70.68 75.61 -96.61
CA LEU A 438 -71.94 75.12 -97.21
C LEU A 438 -72.91 76.22 -97.67
N SER A 439 -72.49 77.50 -97.71
CA SER A 439 -73.32 78.61 -98.20
C SER A 439 -72.81 79.28 -99.49
N GLU A 440 -71.86 78.66 -100.20
CA GLU A 440 -71.57 78.96 -101.60
C GLU A 440 -72.32 77.96 -102.49
N THR A 441 -72.86 78.45 -103.60
CA THR A 441 -73.57 77.76 -104.70
C THR A 441 -75.10 77.64 -104.59
N LYS A 442 -75.79 78.65 -105.15
CA LYS A 442 -76.87 78.45 -106.13
C LYS A 442 -77.33 79.78 -106.74
N ASP A 443 -76.76 80.11 -107.89
CA ASP A 443 -77.37 81.03 -108.87
C ASP A 443 -78.40 80.27 -109.71
N PRO A 444 -79.50 80.92 -110.12
CA PRO A 444 -80.22 80.56 -111.34
C PRO A 444 -80.13 81.68 -112.41
N LEU A 445 -79.67 81.28 -113.60
CA LEU A 445 -79.77 81.99 -114.88
C LEU A 445 -81.21 82.02 -115.40
N TYR A 446 -81.68 83.15 -115.96
CA TYR A 446 -82.57 83.19 -117.15
C TYR A 446 -82.51 84.57 -117.87
N TYR A 447 -82.66 84.52 -119.20
CA TYR A 447 -82.38 85.52 -120.24
C TYR A 447 -83.50 86.56 -120.52
N GLY A 448 -83.15 87.67 -121.20
CA GLY A 448 -84.06 88.34 -122.14
C GLY A 448 -83.67 89.73 -122.66
N TYR A 449 -83.36 89.79 -123.97
CA TYR A 449 -83.44 90.92 -124.94
C TYR A 449 -82.32 91.98 -125.03
#